data_AF-A0A4Q9QNQ8-F1
#
_entry.id   AF-A0A4Q9QNQ8-F1
#
_cell.length_a   1.000
_cell.length_b   1.000
_cell.length_c   1.000
_cell.angle_alpha   90.00
_cell.angle_beta   90.00
_cell.angle_gamma   90.00
#
_symmetry.space_group_name_H-M   'P 1'
#
loop_
_entity.id
_entity.type
_entity.pdbx_description
1 polymer ?
#
loop_
_entity_poly.entity_id
_entity_poly.type
_entity_poly.pdbx_seq_one_letter_code
_entity_poly.pdbx_strand_id
1 'polypeptide(L)'
;MNSRLTLVLAGVLLVGAVVTGYWGLSLSREPVARSPVPVDSVTPDTVAAPATIREQVISEVDEQRRTDVVVLARSVRPLVPISREDLAVERLLIAPPGSFSNPDELVGRTLWRETPAGSVLNQATFEMGGPLARMIRPQERAIAVAVDEVIGGGGHLSPGDYVDVLLYLRQDEKNRDQTAQVLIPALRLLSVGDELGATNQGEAARPAGEPDDDKRRRRSVASTAVLAVPEALLTRFMLAAQVGSLRLAVRSVDEKLLAGYYAGNALKVDIEEAQRQLFQFEKLALRGTPPRPQPGLVQRAPAGIQVYRGNDVTRQNP
;
A
#
# COMPACT_ATOMS: atom_id res chain seq x y z
N MET A 1 -0.29 -18.65 53.68
CA MET A 1 -0.70 -19.43 52.48
C MET A 1 -0.97 -20.87 52.89
N ASN A 2 -2.17 -21.38 52.63
CA ASN A 2 -2.65 -22.63 53.18
C ASN A 2 -1.99 -23.83 52.47
N SER A 3 -1.08 -24.52 53.17
CA SER A 3 -0.35 -25.73 52.73
C SER A 3 -1.24 -26.84 52.15
N ARG A 4 -2.52 -26.90 52.57
CA ARG A 4 -3.50 -27.84 52.01
C ARG A 4 -3.85 -27.54 50.55
N LEU A 5 -3.87 -26.27 50.15
CA LEU A 5 -4.22 -25.84 48.80
C LEU A 5 -3.07 -26.13 47.81
N THR A 6 -1.82 -26.02 48.26
CA THR A 6 -0.65 -26.43 47.48
C THR A 6 -0.56 -27.95 47.32
N LEU A 7 -1.00 -28.73 48.31
CA LEU A 7 -1.00 -30.20 48.24
C LEU A 7 -2.07 -30.74 47.28
N VAL A 8 -3.25 -30.09 47.23
CA VAL A 8 -4.28 -30.41 46.22
C VAL A 8 -3.81 -30.04 44.81
N LEU A 9 -3.20 -28.88 44.63
CA LEU A 9 -2.67 -28.45 43.33
C LEU A 9 -1.55 -29.40 42.82
N ALA A 10 -0.68 -29.84 43.72
CA ALA A 10 0.37 -30.82 43.40
C ALA A 10 -0.22 -32.17 42.96
N GLY A 11 -1.29 -32.63 43.61
CA GLY A 11 -1.99 -33.86 43.22
C GLY A 11 -2.59 -33.78 41.82
N VAL A 12 -3.23 -32.67 41.47
CA VAL A 12 -3.83 -32.46 40.14
C VAL A 12 -2.74 -32.42 39.04
N LEU A 13 -1.62 -31.75 39.30
CA LEU A 13 -0.51 -31.69 38.35
C LEU A 13 0.15 -33.06 38.11
N LEU A 14 0.28 -33.88 39.17
CA LEU A 14 0.85 -35.22 39.05
C LEU A 14 -0.03 -36.13 38.20
N VAL A 15 -1.35 -36.08 38.36
CA VAL A 15 -2.29 -36.83 37.52
C VAL A 15 -2.21 -36.37 36.07
N GLY A 16 -2.13 -35.06 35.83
CA GLY A 16 -1.94 -34.49 34.49
C GLY A 16 -0.70 -35.03 33.79
N ALA A 17 0.45 -35.03 34.48
CA ALA A 17 1.71 -35.53 33.94
C ALA A 17 1.67 -37.02 33.57
N VAL A 18 0.99 -37.85 34.36
CA VAL A 18 0.85 -39.29 34.07
C VAL A 18 0.00 -39.52 32.82
N VAL A 19 -1.09 -38.76 32.64
CA VAL A 19 -1.95 -38.86 31.45
C VAL A 19 -1.18 -38.44 30.19
N THR A 20 -0.44 -37.34 30.25
CA THR A 20 0.38 -36.88 29.12
C THR A 20 1.52 -37.84 28.79
N GLY A 21 2.18 -38.41 29.81
CA GLY A 21 3.23 -39.42 29.62
C GLY A 21 2.70 -40.71 28.98
N TYR A 22 1.50 -41.14 29.35
CA TYR A 22 0.85 -42.30 28.74
C TYR A 22 0.51 -42.07 27.26
N TRP A 23 -0.02 -40.87 26.92
CA TRP A 23 -0.28 -40.49 25.53
C TRP A 23 1.01 -40.33 24.70
N GLY A 24 2.10 -39.83 25.28
CA GLY A 24 3.39 -39.76 24.59
C GLY A 24 3.95 -41.14 24.22
N LEU A 25 3.75 -42.13 25.10
CA LEU A 25 4.17 -43.52 24.85
C LEU A 25 3.27 -44.25 23.85
N SER A 26 1.99 -43.88 23.73
CA SER A 26 1.10 -44.51 22.75
C SER A 26 1.33 -44.03 21.32
N LEU A 27 1.78 -42.77 21.12
CA LEU A 27 2.15 -42.24 19.81
C LEU A 27 3.57 -42.64 19.35
N SER A 28 4.44 -43.08 20.26
CA SER A 28 5.86 -43.41 19.94
C SER A 28 6.09 -44.85 19.46
N ARG A 29 5.04 -45.61 19.17
CA ARG A 29 5.16 -46.99 18.65
C ARG A 29 4.92 -47.05 17.15
N GLU A 30 5.84 -46.50 16.38
CA GLU A 30 6.13 -46.97 15.01
C GLU A 30 7.57 -47.52 14.95
N PRO A 31 7.80 -48.71 14.35
CA PRO A 31 9.07 -49.41 14.43
C PRO A 31 10.09 -48.89 13.41
N VAL A 32 11.24 -48.39 13.90
CA VAL A 32 12.42 -48.10 13.08
C VAL A 32 13.30 -49.35 12.93
N ALA A 33 13.47 -49.74 11.66
CA ALA A 33 14.62 -50.36 10.99
C ALA A 33 15.48 -51.39 11.74
N ARG A 34 15.47 -52.62 11.21
CA ARG A 34 16.49 -53.66 11.45
C ARG A 34 17.63 -53.52 10.43
N SER A 35 18.86 -53.42 10.91
CA SER A 35 20.11 -53.53 10.12
C SER A 35 20.40 -54.99 9.68
N PRO A 36 21.28 -55.20 8.67
CA PRO A 36 21.32 -56.40 7.83
C PRO A 36 22.34 -57.46 8.29
N VAL A 37 22.08 -58.72 7.95
CA VAL A 37 23.07 -59.83 8.02
C VAL A 37 22.90 -60.69 6.75
N PRO A 38 23.99 -61.13 6.10
CA PRO A 38 23.99 -61.60 4.71
C PRO A 38 23.71 -63.10 4.63
N VAL A 39 23.08 -63.53 3.54
CA VAL A 39 23.14 -64.92 3.08
C VAL A 39 23.10 -64.99 1.57
N ASP A 40 24.14 -65.65 1.06
CA ASP A 40 24.35 -66.07 -0.30
C ASP A 40 23.18 -66.86 -0.91
N SER A 41 23.23 -66.90 -2.24
CA SER A 41 22.66 -67.90 -3.15
C SER A 41 21.20 -67.72 -3.60
N VAL A 42 21.06 -67.24 -4.83
CA VAL A 42 20.53 -67.95 -6.03
C VAL A 42 19.85 -66.93 -6.97
N THR A 43 20.51 -66.63 -8.10
CA THR A 43 19.96 -66.04 -9.33
C THR A 43 18.99 -67.02 -10.03
N PRO A 44 18.22 -66.59 -11.06
CA PRO A 44 17.53 -65.32 -11.29
C PRO A 44 16.03 -65.56 -11.62
N ASP A 45 15.16 -64.58 -11.37
CA ASP A 45 14.03 -64.20 -12.24
C ASP A 45 12.86 -63.55 -11.46
N THR A 46 12.46 -62.39 -11.98
CA THR A 46 11.15 -61.75 -11.88
C THR A 46 10.83 -60.91 -10.63
N VAL A 47 10.33 -59.70 -10.94
CA VAL A 47 9.53 -58.76 -10.13
C VAL A 47 10.29 -57.72 -9.28
N ALA A 48 10.97 -56.80 -9.97
CA ALA A 48 11.07 -55.41 -9.51
C ALA A 48 9.70 -54.72 -9.68
N ALA A 49 8.85 -54.66 -8.64
CA ALA A 49 7.54 -54.00 -8.76
C ALA A 49 6.93 -53.27 -7.53
N PRO A 50 7.50 -53.16 -6.31
CA PRO A 50 6.78 -52.46 -5.24
C PRO A 50 7.07 -50.95 -5.12
N ALA A 51 8.10 -50.41 -5.77
CA ALA A 51 8.43 -48.98 -5.72
C ALA A 51 7.67 -48.16 -6.78
N THR A 52 7.59 -48.67 -8.01
CA THR A 52 6.93 -47.98 -9.13
C THR A 52 5.44 -47.77 -8.90
N ILE A 53 4.75 -48.74 -8.29
CA ILE A 53 3.30 -48.65 -8.05
C ILE A 53 2.97 -47.57 -7.01
N ARG A 54 3.80 -47.38 -5.98
CA ARG A 54 3.57 -46.33 -4.98
C ARG A 54 3.78 -44.93 -5.55
N GLU A 55 4.83 -44.75 -6.35
CA GLU A 55 5.13 -43.50 -7.05
C GLU A 55 4.04 -43.14 -8.09
N GLN A 56 3.54 -44.15 -8.81
CA GLN A 56 2.43 -44.01 -9.78
C GLN A 56 1.13 -43.59 -9.08
N VAL A 57 0.75 -44.23 -7.97
CA VAL A 57 -0.47 -43.88 -7.24
C VAL A 57 -0.40 -42.46 -6.64
N ILE A 58 0.77 -42.02 -6.15
CA ILE A 58 0.93 -40.64 -5.64
C ILE A 58 0.84 -39.63 -6.78
N SER A 59 1.44 -39.92 -7.94
CA SER A 59 1.38 -39.06 -9.12
C SER A 59 -0.03 -38.96 -9.70
N GLU A 60 -0.78 -40.06 -9.75
CA GLU A 60 -2.19 -40.08 -10.21
C GLU A 60 -3.12 -39.30 -9.28
N VAL A 61 -2.92 -39.40 -7.95
CA VAL A 61 -3.68 -38.62 -6.96
C VAL A 61 -3.37 -37.12 -7.08
N ASP A 62 -2.12 -36.76 -7.35
CA ASP A 62 -1.75 -35.36 -7.59
C ASP A 62 -2.29 -34.84 -8.91
N GLU A 63 -2.34 -35.63 -9.98
CA GLU A 63 -2.97 -35.25 -11.24
C GLU A 63 -4.50 -35.07 -11.12
N GLN A 64 -5.16 -35.88 -10.29
CA GLN A 64 -6.60 -35.74 -10.01
C GLN A 64 -6.93 -34.49 -9.19
N ARG A 65 -5.95 -33.94 -8.46
CA ARG A 65 -6.12 -32.69 -7.69
C ARG A 65 -5.80 -31.43 -8.49
N ARG A 66 -5.32 -31.55 -9.73
CA ARG A 66 -5.01 -30.38 -10.57
C ARG A 66 -6.27 -29.80 -11.20
N THR A 67 -6.34 -28.49 -11.19
CA THR A 67 -7.39 -27.69 -11.82
C THR A 67 -6.90 -27.16 -13.15
N ASP A 68 -7.77 -27.19 -14.15
CA ASP A 68 -7.48 -26.65 -15.48
C ASP A 68 -7.53 -25.12 -15.43
N VAL A 69 -6.44 -24.49 -15.89
CA VAL A 69 -6.23 -23.05 -15.91
C VAL A 69 -5.75 -22.64 -17.29
N VAL A 70 -6.39 -21.60 -17.84
CA VAL A 70 -6.02 -21.07 -19.14
C VAL A 70 -4.80 -20.16 -19.02
N VAL A 71 -3.79 -20.42 -19.83
CA VAL A 71 -2.56 -19.63 -19.94
C VAL A 71 -2.38 -19.14 -21.37
N LEU A 72 -1.56 -18.11 -21.56
CA LEU A 72 -1.16 -17.69 -22.90
C LEU A 72 -0.09 -18.62 -23.48
N ALA A 73 -0.35 -19.23 -24.63
CA ALA A 73 0.62 -20.02 -25.37
C ALA A 73 1.73 -19.16 -26.01
N ARG A 74 1.40 -17.90 -26.34
CA ARG A 74 2.32 -16.92 -26.93
C ARG A 74 2.03 -15.52 -26.41
N SER A 75 3.02 -14.63 -26.51
CA SER A 75 2.86 -13.24 -26.07
C SER A 75 1.80 -12.54 -26.93
N VAL A 76 0.86 -11.87 -26.28
CA VAL A 76 -0.21 -11.11 -26.94
C VAL A 76 0.00 -9.62 -26.71
N ARG A 77 -0.05 -8.85 -27.80
CA ARG A 77 0.09 -7.39 -27.79
C ARG A 77 -1.16 -6.73 -27.18
N PRO A 78 -1.01 -5.55 -26.55
CA PRO A 78 -2.15 -4.80 -26.05
C PRO A 78 -3.11 -4.44 -27.19
N LEU A 79 -4.39 -4.40 -26.85
CA LEU A 79 -5.51 -4.01 -27.73
C LEU A 79 -5.73 -4.96 -28.92
N VAL A 80 -5.19 -6.17 -28.87
CA VAL A 80 -5.44 -7.23 -29.86
C VAL A 80 -6.44 -8.24 -29.28
N PRO A 81 -7.48 -8.64 -30.04
CA PRO A 81 -8.39 -9.68 -29.60
C PRO A 81 -7.67 -11.03 -29.55
N ILE A 82 -7.86 -11.76 -28.46
CA ILE A 82 -7.31 -13.09 -28.24
C ILE A 82 -7.99 -14.06 -29.20
N SER A 83 -7.19 -14.83 -29.91
CA SER A 83 -7.62 -15.93 -30.76
C SER A 83 -7.38 -17.28 -30.07
N ARG A 84 -8.02 -18.35 -30.55
CA ARG A 84 -7.93 -19.67 -29.91
C ARG A 84 -6.50 -20.24 -29.86
N GLU A 85 -5.70 -19.89 -30.85
CA GLU A 85 -4.28 -20.24 -31.01
C GLU A 85 -3.35 -19.47 -30.05
N ASP A 86 -3.81 -18.40 -29.40
CA ASP A 86 -3.08 -17.71 -28.35
C ASP A 86 -3.16 -18.41 -26.99
N LEU A 87 -4.07 -19.38 -26.85
CA LEU A 87 -4.46 -19.97 -25.57
C LEU A 87 -3.98 -21.42 -25.44
N ALA A 88 -3.52 -21.78 -24.25
CA ALA A 88 -3.26 -23.14 -23.83
C ALA A 88 -3.96 -23.40 -22.49
N VAL A 89 -4.23 -24.67 -22.20
CA VAL A 89 -4.77 -25.10 -20.89
C VAL A 89 -3.66 -25.84 -20.16
N GLU A 90 -3.31 -25.34 -18.98
CA GLU A 90 -2.36 -25.98 -18.08
C GLU A 90 -3.08 -26.47 -16.82
N ARG A 91 -2.62 -27.60 -16.28
CA ARG A 91 -3.22 -28.21 -15.09
C ARG A 91 -2.35 -27.86 -13.88
N LEU A 92 -2.86 -26.96 -13.03
CA LEU A 92 -2.14 -26.45 -11.86
C LEU A 92 -2.71 -27.08 -10.58
N LEU A 93 -1.85 -27.38 -9.61
CA LEU A 93 -2.28 -27.85 -8.29
C LEU A 93 -3.02 -26.77 -7.50
N ILE A 94 -2.64 -25.50 -7.70
CA ILE A 94 -3.27 -24.34 -7.07
C ILE A 94 -3.55 -23.33 -8.18
N ALA A 95 -4.82 -23.19 -8.54
CA ALA A 95 -5.27 -22.17 -9.48
C ALA A 95 -5.31 -20.80 -8.77
N PRO A 96 -4.70 -19.73 -9.33
CA PRO A 96 -4.88 -18.38 -8.83
C PRO A 96 -6.37 -18.00 -8.80
N PRO A 97 -6.80 -17.15 -7.85
CA PRO A 97 -8.19 -16.71 -7.77
C PRO A 97 -8.61 -16.00 -9.07
N GLY A 98 -9.85 -16.27 -9.49
CA GLY A 98 -10.41 -15.70 -10.72
C GLY A 98 -9.79 -16.20 -12.02
N SER A 99 -9.04 -17.31 -11.99
CA SER A 99 -8.53 -17.98 -13.19
C SER A 99 -9.65 -18.57 -14.03
N PHE A 100 -9.47 -18.56 -15.34
CA PHE A 100 -10.42 -19.21 -16.26
C PHE A 100 -10.02 -20.67 -16.49
N SER A 101 -11.01 -21.56 -16.57
CA SER A 101 -10.80 -22.97 -16.93
C SER A 101 -11.17 -23.29 -18.38
N ASN A 102 -12.06 -22.49 -18.99
CA ASN A 102 -12.47 -22.67 -20.38
C ASN A 102 -11.84 -21.61 -21.30
N PRO A 103 -10.96 -21.99 -22.24
CA PRO A 103 -10.37 -21.06 -23.21
C PRO A 103 -11.37 -20.41 -24.18
N ASP A 104 -12.53 -21.03 -24.46
CA ASP A 104 -13.52 -20.45 -25.38
C ASP A 104 -14.17 -19.17 -24.82
N GLU A 105 -14.18 -18.97 -23.51
CA GLU A 105 -14.69 -17.76 -22.85
C GLU A 105 -13.79 -16.53 -23.06
N LEU A 106 -12.55 -16.75 -23.48
CA LEU A 106 -11.52 -15.72 -23.65
C LEU A 106 -11.32 -15.31 -25.11
N VAL A 107 -11.80 -16.12 -26.05
CA VAL A 107 -11.72 -15.80 -27.48
C VAL A 107 -12.50 -14.52 -27.77
N GLY A 108 -11.88 -13.58 -28.47
CA GLY A 108 -12.43 -12.27 -28.77
C GLY A 108 -12.28 -11.23 -27.65
N ARG A 109 -11.89 -11.63 -26.42
CA ARG A 109 -11.53 -10.66 -25.38
C ARG A 109 -10.23 -9.97 -25.73
N THR A 110 -10.04 -8.77 -25.21
CA THR A 110 -8.89 -7.93 -25.54
C THR A 110 -8.11 -7.60 -24.27
N LEU A 111 -6.78 -7.71 -24.34
CA LEU A 111 -5.88 -7.35 -23.25
C LEU A 111 -5.49 -5.88 -23.34
N TRP A 112 -5.40 -5.20 -22.18
CA TRP A 112 -5.05 -3.77 -22.12
C TRP A 112 -3.55 -3.50 -22.05
N ARG A 113 -2.78 -4.56 -21.87
CA ARG A 113 -1.34 -4.55 -21.58
C ARG A 113 -0.71 -5.74 -22.28
N GLU A 114 0.55 -5.60 -22.63
CA GLU A 114 1.32 -6.72 -23.14
C GLU A 114 1.44 -7.79 -22.07
N THR A 115 1.16 -9.03 -22.46
CA THR A 115 1.21 -10.17 -21.55
C THR A 115 2.05 -11.27 -22.21
N PRO A 116 3.14 -11.71 -21.57
CA PRO A 116 4.03 -12.70 -22.15
C PRO A 116 3.40 -14.10 -22.15
N ALA A 117 3.92 -14.96 -23.02
CA ALA A 117 3.63 -16.39 -23.00
C ALA A 117 3.86 -17.01 -21.60
N GLY A 118 3.06 -18.02 -21.25
CA GLY A 118 3.06 -18.68 -19.94
C GLY A 118 2.33 -17.91 -18.85
N SER A 119 1.77 -16.73 -19.13
CA SER A 119 0.99 -15.99 -18.15
C SER A 119 -0.38 -16.65 -17.93
N VAL A 120 -0.72 -16.88 -16.66
CA VAL A 120 -2.07 -17.33 -16.26
C VAL A 120 -3.07 -16.19 -16.48
N LEU A 121 -4.14 -16.49 -17.21
CA LEU A 121 -5.21 -15.54 -17.45
C LEU A 121 -6.25 -15.63 -16.32
N ASN A 122 -6.48 -14.50 -15.67
CA ASN A 122 -7.53 -14.34 -14.67
C ASN A 122 -8.36 -13.08 -14.95
N GLN A 123 -9.47 -12.92 -14.24
CA GLN A 123 -10.37 -11.78 -14.41
C GLN A 123 -9.62 -10.43 -14.29
N ALA A 124 -8.69 -10.30 -13.34
CA ALA A 124 -7.87 -9.12 -13.12
C ALA A 124 -6.93 -8.79 -14.31
N THR A 125 -6.61 -9.74 -15.18
CA THR A 125 -5.76 -9.52 -16.37
C THR A 125 -6.49 -8.70 -17.44
N PHE A 126 -7.83 -8.78 -17.47
CA PHE A 126 -8.68 -8.05 -18.41
C PHE A 126 -9.18 -6.70 -17.89
N GLU A 127 -8.96 -6.40 -16.62
CA GLU A 127 -9.35 -5.13 -16.04
C GLU A 127 -8.44 -4.00 -16.53
N MET A 128 -9.06 -2.88 -16.92
CA MET A 128 -8.34 -1.66 -17.27
C MET A 128 -7.65 -1.04 -16.06
N GLY A 129 -6.58 -0.30 -16.32
CA GLY A 129 -5.84 0.42 -15.30
C GLY A 129 -4.68 -0.41 -14.73
N GLY A 130 -3.54 0.27 -14.57
CA GLY A 130 -2.36 -0.33 -13.95
C GLY A 130 -2.56 -0.61 -12.45
N PRO A 131 -1.58 -1.26 -11.80
CA PRO A 131 -1.67 -1.65 -10.40
C PRO A 131 -2.03 -0.48 -9.47
N LEU A 132 -1.40 0.68 -9.67
CA LEU A 132 -1.69 1.90 -8.90
C LEU A 132 -3.13 2.39 -9.05
N ALA A 133 -3.70 2.34 -10.27
CA ALA A 133 -5.07 2.79 -10.52
C ALA A 133 -6.10 1.95 -9.74
N ARG A 134 -5.84 0.65 -9.56
CA ARG A 134 -6.70 -0.28 -8.80
C ARG A 134 -6.62 -0.07 -7.29
N MET A 135 -5.64 0.69 -6.83
CA MET A 135 -5.50 1.07 -5.44
C MET A 135 -6.30 2.33 -5.12
N ILE A 136 -6.68 3.16 -6.09
CA ILE A 136 -7.31 4.47 -5.85
C ILE A 136 -8.84 4.32 -5.87
N ARG A 137 -9.56 4.95 -4.94
CA ARG A 137 -11.04 4.95 -4.95
C ARG A 137 -11.63 5.97 -5.93
N PRO A 138 -12.92 5.82 -6.29
CA PRO A 138 -13.65 6.92 -6.89
C PRO A 138 -13.49 8.20 -6.04
N GLN A 139 -13.24 9.34 -6.69
CA GLN A 139 -13.03 10.66 -6.05
C GLN A 139 -11.69 10.84 -5.31
N GLU A 140 -10.76 9.89 -5.41
CA GLU A 140 -9.36 10.08 -5.03
C GLU A 140 -8.48 10.28 -6.28
N ARG A 141 -7.29 10.85 -6.10
CA ARG A 141 -6.23 10.98 -7.11
C ARG A 141 -4.90 10.61 -6.48
N ALA A 142 -4.10 9.80 -7.18
CA ALA A 142 -2.74 9.50 -6.74
C ALA A 142 -1.80 10.66 -7.06
N ILE A 143 -1.15 11.20 -6.03
CA ILE A 143 -0.20 12.31 -6.16
C ILE A 143 1.15 11.87 -5.64
N ALA A 144 2.17 12.00 -6.50
CA ALA A 144 3.55 11.71 -6.15
C ALA A 144 4.19 12.92 -5.46
N VAL A 145 4.86 12.66 -4.35
CA VAL A 145 5.61 13.63 -3.56
C VAL A 145 7.05 13.15 -3.46
N ALA A 146 8.00 14.04 -3.76
CA ALA A 146 9.40 13.76 -3.51
C ALA A 146 9.63 13.63 -2.01
N VAL A 147 10.25 12.53 -1.59
CA VAL A 147 10.56 12.25 -0.19
C VAL A 147 12.06 12.13 -0.03
N ASP A 148 12.60 12.86 0.94
CA ASP A 148 13.93 12.61 1.48
C ASP A 148 13.81 11.84 2.81
N GLU A 149 14.94 11.39 3.35
CA GLU A 149 14.96 10.65 4.61
C GLU A 149 14.30 11.43 5.77
N VAL A 150 14.32 12.78 5.73
CA VAL A 150 13.75 13.65 6.77
C VAL A 150 12.24 13.84 6.59
N ILE A 151 11.77 13.95 5.35
CA ILE A 151 10.36 14.09 4.94
C ILE A 151 9.63 12.76 5.14
N GLY A 152 10.32 11.62 4.99
CA GLY A 152 9.76 10.27 5.00
C GLY A 152 9.86 9.52 6.31
N GLY A 153 9.91 10.22 7.46
CA GLY A 153 9.98 9.58 8.77
C GLY A 153 11.18 8.65 8.96
N GLY A 154 12.33 8.98 8.37
CA GLY A 154 13.56 8.17 8.47
C GLY A 154 13.51 6.86 7.67
N GLY A 155 12.65 6.76 6.65
CA GLY A 155 12.53 5.57 5.81
C GLY A 155 11.58 4.49 6.35
N HIS A 156 10.77 4.81 7.36
CA HIS A 156 9.81 3.87 7.98
C HIS A 156 8.41 3.91 7.36
N LEU A 157 8.22 4.75 6.33
CA LEU A 157 6.97 4.80 5.58
C LEU A 157 6.73 3.48 4.85
N SER A 158 5.60 2.86 5.11
CA SER A 158 5.17 1.63 4.44
C SER A 158 3.89 1.86 3.64
N PRO A 159 3.77 1.32 2.42
CA PRO A 159 2.52 1.35 1.69
C PRO A 159 1.36 0.76 2.52
N GLY A 160 0.25 1.50 2.61
CA GLY A 160 -0.89 1.18 3.48
C GLY A 160 -0.97 2.04 4.75
N ASP A 161 0.09 2.75 5.09
CA ASP A 161 0.09 3.69 6.21
C ASP A 161 -0.82 4.90 5.96
N TYR A 162 -1.23 5.54 7.05
CA TYR A 162 -1.89 6.84 7.03
C TYR A 162 -0.90 7.91 7.45
N VAL A 163 -0.82 8.97 6.66
CA VAL A 163 0.10 10.09 6.91
C VAL A 163 -0.65 11.40 6.92
N ASP A 164 -0.25 12.27 7.85
CA ASP A 164 -0.59 13.68 7.80
C ASP A 164 0.42 14.39 6.88
N VAL A 165 -0.11 15.23 5.99
CA VAL A 165 0.72 16.12 5.17
C VAL A 165 0.84 17.44 5.91
N LEU A 166 2.07 17.79 6.28
CA LEU A 166 2.42 19.04 6.94
C LEU A 166 2.98 20.02 5.91
N LEU A 167 2.51 21.27 5.93
CA LEU A 167 3.10 22.36 5.17
C LEU A 167 4.03 23.15 6.09
N TYR A 168 5.29 23.29 5.69
CA TYR A 168 6.25 24.18 6.32
C TYR A 168 6.52 25.38 5.42
N LEU A 169 6.25 26.57 5.95
CA LEU A 169 6.50 27.85 5.31
C LEU A 169 7.75 28.47 5.92
N ARG A 170 8.75 28.71 5.09
CA ARG A 170 9.97 29.40 5.48
C ARG A 170 9.70 30.90 5.62
N GLN A 171 10.52 31.54 6.44
CA GLN A 171 10.58 32.99 6.48
C GLN A 171 11.25 33.49 5.19
N ASP A 172 10.61 34.44 4.52
CA ASP A 172 11.12 35.12 3.34
C ASP A 172 10.73 36.61 3.35
N GLU A 173 11.00 37.34 2.27
CA GLU A 173 10.67 38.77 2.18
C GLU A 173 9.16 39.05 2.27
N LYS A 174 8.31 38.06 1.93
CA LYS A 174 6.84 38.16 1.95
C LYS A 174 6.22 37.58 3.23
N ASN A 175 6.90 36.65 3.89
CA ASN A 175 6.46 35.94 5.06
C ASN A 175 7.48 36.11 6.18
N ARG A 176 7.15 36.95 7.17
CA ARG A 176 8.06 37.27 8.28
C ARG A 176 8.18 36.17 9.33
N ASP A 177 7.24 35.23 9.35
CA ASP A 177 7.17 34.19 10.38
C ASP A 177 7.37 32.79 9.79
N GLN A 178 8.21 31.97 10.43
CA GLN A 178 8.29 30.55 10.11
C GLN A 178 7.09 29.83 10.73
N THR A 179 6.31 29.13 9.91
CA THR A 179 5.11 28.43 10.37
C THR A 179 5.06 27.00 9.83
N ALA A 180 4.50 26.10 10.64
CA ALA A 180 4.21 24.73 10.27
C ALA A 180 2.76 24.42 10.62
N GLN A 181 2.02 23.80 9.68
CA GLN A 181 0.63 23.44 9.90
C GLN A 181 0.27 22.14 9.19
N VAL A 182 -0.73 21.42 9.71
CA VAL A 182 -1.32 20.27 9.02
C VAL A 182 -2.10 20.80 7.81
N LEU A 183 -1.71 20.34 6.63
CA LEU A 183 -2.34 20.67 5.37
C LEU A 183 -3.55 19.77 5.12
N ILE A 184 -3.31 18.45 5.14
CA ILE A 184 -4.35 17.43 4.99
C ILE A 184 -4.02 16.29 5.95
N PRO A 185 -4.92 15.98 6.89
CA PRO A 185 -4.72 14.85 7.77
C PRO A 185 -5.08 13.52 7.08
N ALA A 186 -4.55 12.42 7.60
CA ALA A 186 -5.05 11.06 7.34
C ALA A 186 -5.09 10.63 5.86
N LEU A 187 -4.10 11.03 5.06
CA LEU A 187 -3.98 10.55 3.68
C LEU A 187 -3.37 9.14 3.64
N ARG A 188 -3.90 8.29 2.78
CA ARG A 188 -3.35 6.95 2.60
C ARG A 188 -2.12 6.98 1.72
N LEU A 189 -1.10 6.27 2.15
CA LEU A 189 0.12 6.04 1.40
C LEU A 189 -0.06 4.83 0.48
N LEU A 190 0.03 5.06 -0.83
CA LEU A 190 -0.14 4.03 -1.86
C LEU A 190 1.18 3.36 -2.20
N SER A 191 2.26 4.12 -2.31
CA SER A 191 3.57 3.57 -2.65
C SER A 191 4.69 4.37 -2.01
N VAL A 192 5.84 3.72 -1.82
CA VAL A 192 7.11 4.33 -1.43
C VAL A 192 8.20 3.75 -2.33
N GLY A 193 8.81 4.61 -3.15
CA GLY A 193 9.67 4.17 -4.24
C GLY A 193 8.92 3.21 -5.17
N ASP A 194 9.50 2.03 -5.39
CA ASP A 194 8.94 0.99 -6.25
C ASP A 194 7.97 0.04 -5.50
N GLU A 195 7.81 0.21 -4.19
CA GLU A 195 6.94 -0.65 -3.38
C GLU A 195 5.50 -0.14 -3.42
N LEU A 196 4.60 -0.96 -3.95
CA LEU A 196 3.17 -0.71 -3.99
C LEU A 196 2.46 -1.47 -2.85
N GLY A 197 1.46 -0.82 -2.26
CA GLY A 197 0.58 -1.42 -1.27
C GLY A 197 -0.51 -2.32 -1.87
N ALA A 198 -1.48 -2.69 -1.03
CA ALA A 198 -2.61 -3.50 -1.48
C ALA A 198 -3.60 -2.70 -2.36
N THR A 199 -4.24 -3.40 -3.31
CA THR A 199 -5.38 -2.87 -4.08
C THR A 199 -6.57 -2.63 -3.17
N ASN A 200 -7.61 -1.95 -3.68
CA ASN A 200 -8.85 -1.75 -2.93
C ASN A 200 -9.55 -3.06 -2.51
N GLN A 201 -9.21 -4.18 -3.16
CA GLN A 201 -9.73 -5.51 -2.85
C GLN A 201 -8.82 -6.29 -1.88
N GLY A 202 -7.71 -5.70 -1.41
CA GLY A 202 -6.77 -6.34 -0.49
C GLY A 202 -5.72 -7.23 -1.17
N GLU A 203 -5.66 -7.25 -2.51
CA GLU A 203 -4.67 -8.01 -3.26
C GLU A 203 -3.33 -7.27 -3.32
N ALA A 204 -2.22 -7.99 -3.37
CA ALA A 204 -0.91 -7.37 -3.55
C ALA A 204 -0.77 -6.75 -4.95
N ALA A 205 -0.60 -5.42 -5.02
CA ALA A 205 -0.37 -4.75 -6.29
C ALA A 205 1.09 -4.97 -6.71
N ARG A 206 1.34 -5.90 -7.64
CA ARG A 206 2.68 -6.11 -8.19
C ARG A 206 2.78 -5.47 -9.59
N PRO A 207 3.84 -4.68 -9.86
CA PRO A 207 4.19 -4.36 -11.23
C PRO A 207 4.64 -5.66 -11.91
N ALA A 208 4.20 -5.89 -13.14
CA ALA A 208 4.60 -7.10 -13.83
C ALA A 208 6.03 -7.00 -14.35
N GLY A 209 6.81 -8.04 -14.06
CA GLY A 209 7.94 -8.44 -14.89
C GLY A 209 9.14 -7.52 -14.94
N GLU A 210 9.44 -6.73 -13.90
CA GLU A 210 10.74 -6.03 -13.87
C GLU A 210 11.86 -6.92 -13.31
N PRO A 211 13.00 -7.05 -14.02
CA PRO A 211 14.18 -7.79 -13.56
C PRO A 211 14.76 -7.16 -12.28
N ASP A 212 15.30 -8.01 -11.40
CA ASP A 212 15.67 -7.65 -10.02
C ASP A 212 16.84 -6.64 -9.94
N ASP A 213 17.66 -6.55 -10.99
CA ASP A 213 18.85 -5.69 -11.02
C ASP A 213 18.53 -4.20 -11.17
N ASP A 214 17.47 -3.84 -11.89
CA ASP A 214 17.05 -2.44 -12.05
C ASP A 214 16.39 -1.89 -10.78
N LYS A 215 15.71 -2.75 -10.01
CA LYS A 215 15.07 -2.38 -8.74
C LYS A 215 16.09 -1.93 -7.70
N ARG A 216 17.26 -2.57 -7.64
CA ARG A 216 18.32 -2.23 -6.68
C ARG A 216 18.96 -0.88 -6.96
N ARG A 217 19.09 -0.50 -8.24
CA ARG A 217 19.68 0.79 -8.65
C ARG A 217 18.70 1.96 -8.47
N ARG A 218 17.40 1.74 -8.64
CA ARG A 218 16.38 2.79 -8.45
C ARG A 218 16.13 3.12 -6.98
N ARG A 219 16.27 2.12 -6.10
CA ARG A 219 16.14 2.30 -4.64
C ARG A 219 17.08 3.35 -4.04
N SER A 220 18.18 3.70 -4.69
CA SER A 220 19.17 4.67 -4.18
C SER A 220 19.02 6.10 -4.69
N VAL A 221 18.11 6.41 -5.63
CA VAL A 221 18.14 7.69 -6.37
C VAL A 221 17.15 8.75 -5.88
N ALA A 222 16.01 8.39 -5.30
CA ALA A 222 15.12 9.24 -4.49
C ALA A 222 13.87 8.43 -4.16
N SER A 223 13.48 8.33 -2.90
CA SER A 223 12.19 7.72 -2.55
C SER A 223 11.07 8.70 -2.92
N THR A 224 10.17 8.27 -3.79
CA THR A 224 8.94 9.01 -4.07
C THR A 224 7.81 8.36 -3.29
N ALA A 225 7.01 9.13 -2.57
CA ALA A 225 5.80 8.62 -1.92
C ALA A 225 4.59 8.99 -2.77
N VAL A 226 3.70 8.04 -3.01
CA VAL A 226 2.44 8.31 -3.72
C VAL A 226 1.29 8.28 -2.73
N LEU A 227 0.55 9.39 -2.63
CA LEU A 227 -0.55 9.59 -1.69
C LEU A 227 -1.90 9.52 -2.41
N ALA A 228 -2.92 8.96 -1.75
CA ALA A 228 -4.30 9.02 -2.21
C ALA A 228 -4.95 10.33 -1.71
N VAL A 229 -5.02 11.34 -2.57
CA VAL A 229 -5.58 12.66 -2.24
C VAL A 229 -7.04 12.74 -2.70
N PRO A 230 -8.00 13.11 -1.84
CA PRO A 230 -9.36 13.38 -2.28
C PRO A 230 -9.39 14.51 -3.32
N GLU A 231 -10.17 14.34 -4.38
CA GLU A 231 -10.30 15.29 -5.50
C GLU A 231 -10.65 16.71 -5.01
N ALA A 232 -11.51 16.80 -3.98
CA ALA A 232 -11.91 18.06 -3.34
C ALA A 232 -10.74 18.85 -2.72
N LEU A 233 -9.65 18.18 -2.35
CA LEU A 233 -8.49 18.78 -1.67
C LEU A 233 -7.27 18.91 -2.59
N LEU A 234 -7.39 18.50 -3.85
CA LEU A 234 -6.28 18.49 -4.80
C LEU A 234 -5.73 19.89 -5.06
N THR A 235 -6.60 20.90 -5.25
CA THR A 235 -6.17 22.29 -5.47
C THR A 235 -5.40 22.83 -4.28
N ARG A 236 -5.89 22.57 -3.05
CA ARG A 236 -5.19 22.94 -1.81
C ARG A 236 -3.80 22.31 -1.74
N PHE A 237 -3.71 21.03 -2.10
CA PHE A 237 -2.44 20.30 -2.12
C PHE A 237 -1.44 20.92 -3.09
N MET A 238 -1.85 21.16 -4.34
CA MET A 238 -0.98 21.73 -5.38
C MET A 238 -0.51 23.15 -5.03
N LEU A 239 -1.39 23.99 -4.48
CA LEU A 239 -1.03 25.33 -4.03
C LEU A 239 -0.03 25.28 -2.86
N ALA A 240 -0.24 24.40 -1.90
CA ALA A 240 0.67 24.24 -0.77
C ALA A 240 2.06 23.74 -1.20
N ALA A 241 2.12 22.78 -2.12
CA ALA A 241 3.37 22.28 -2.70
C ALA A 241 4.18 23.37 -3.41
N GLN A 242 3.50 24.39 -3.95
CA GLN A 242 4.16 25.51 -4.62
C GLN A 242 4.69 26.58 -3.66
N VAL A 243 4.02 26.79 -2.52
CA VAL A 243 4.31 27.90 -1.60
C VAL A 243 5.29 27.49 -0.48
N GLY A 244 5.43 26.20 -0.19
CA GLY A 244 6.36 25.74 0.84
C GLY A 244 6.80 24.30 0.65
N SER A 245 7.50 23.77 1.67
CA SER A 245 7.95 22.37 1.68
C SER A 245 6.95 21.49 2.40
N LEU A 246 6.60 20.36 1.79
CA LEU A 246 5.75 19.34 2.39
C LEU A 246 6.56 18.37 3.25
N ARG A 247 6.00 17.96 4.39
CA ARG A 247 6.52 16.87 5.23
C ARG A 247 5.43 15.83 5.48
N LEU A 248 5.82 14.58 5.65
CA LEU A 248 4.89 13.49 5.96
C LEU A 248 5.08 13.07 7.42
N ALA A 249 3.98 12.85 8.13
CA ALA A 249 3.99 12.34 9.49
C ALA A 249 3.07 11.11 9.59
N VAL A 250 3.61 9.97 10.00
CA VAL A 250 2.84 8.73 10.13
C VAL A 250 1.88 8.82 11.32
N ARG A 251 0.64 8.38 11.11
CA ARG A 251 -0.39 8.32 12.16
C ARG A 251 -0.32 6.99 12.92
N SER A 252 -0.81 7.01 14.16
CA SER A 252 -0.83 5.80 14.98
C SER A 252 -1.81 4.76 14.44
N VAL A 253 -1.43 3.48 14.55
CA VAL A 253 -2.29 2.35 14.23
C VAL A 253 -3.55 2.29 15.11
N ASP A 254 -3.50 2.85 16.33
CA ASP A 254 -4.61 2.84 17.28
C ASP A 254 -5.81 3.66 16.81
N GLU A 255 -5.60 4.58 15.88
CA GLU A 255 -6.65 5.38 15.26
C GLU A 255 -7.53 4.57 14.29
N LYS A 256 -7.09 3.36 13.89
CA LYS A 256 -7.85 2.41 13.05
C LYS A 256 -8.34 3.01 11.72
N LEU A 257 -7.61 3.98 11.17
CA LEU A 257 -7.97 4.68 9.94
C LEU A 257 -8.06 3.74 8.73
N LEU A 258 -7.21 2.71 8.69
CA LEU A 258 -7.26 1.67 7.66
C LEU A 258 -8.58 0.89 7.72
N ALA A 259 -9.02 0.48 8.91
CA ALA A 259 -10.30 -0.21 9.08
C ALA A 259 -11.48 0.70 8.74
N GLY A 260 -11.44 1.97 9.19
CA GLY A 260 -12.46 2.98 8.86
C GLY A 260 -12.54 3.28 7.35
N TYR A 261 -11.41 3.23 6.66
CA TYR A 261 -11.36 3.31 5.21
C TYR A 261 -12.03 2.11 4.55
N TYR A 262 -11.67 0.88 4.89
CA TYR A 262 -12.33 -0.31 4.33
C TYR A 262 -13.83 -0.38 4.66
N ALA A 263 -14.25 0.19 5.79
CA ALA A 263 -15.67 0.37 6.14
C ALA A 263 -16.38 1.52 5.40
N GLY A 264 -15.66 2.38 4.67
CA GLY A 264 -16.22 3.47 3.86
C GLY A 264 -16.59 4.76 4.63
N ASN A 265 -16.22 4.87 5.91
CA ASN A 265 -16.73 5.91 6.81
C ASN A 265 -15.77 7.10 7.00
N ALA A 266 -14.46 6.90 6.87
CA ALA A 266 -13.46 7.87 7.32
C ALA A 266 -13.35 9.15 6.47
N LEU A 267 -13.62 9.09 5.17
CA LEU A 267 -13.28 10.18 4.25
C LEU A 267 -14.22 11.41 4.30
N LYS A 268 -15.50 11.26 4.67
CA LYS A 268 -16.48 12.35 4.43
C LYS A 268 -16.36 13.51 5.41
N VAL A 269 -16.16 13.23 6.70
CA VAL A 269 -16.15 14.25 7.75
C VAL A 269 -14.91 15.15 7.63
N ASP A 270 -13.76 14.55 7.34
CA ASP A 270 -12.49 15.28 7.19
C ASP A 270 -12.48 16.18 5.95
N ILE A 271 -13.15 15.78 4.86
CA ILE A 271 -13.22 16.58 3.62
C ILE A 271 -14.02 17.86 3.83
N GLU A 272 -15.19 17.80 4.48
CA GLU A 272 -16.01 19.00 4.72
C GLU A 272 -15.29 20.02 5.60
N GLU A 273 -14.60 19.56 6.64
CA GLU A 273 -13.80 20.43 7.49
C GLU A 273 -12.60 21.01 6.74
N ALA A 274 -11.88 20.20 5.98
CA ALA A 274 -10.75 20.65 5.17
C ALA A 274 -11.17 21.64 4.07
N GLN A 275 -12.37 21.50 3.50
CA GLN A 275 -12.96 22.46 2.57
C GLN A 275 -13.30 23.79 3.26
N ARG A 276 -13.92 23.76 4.45
CA ARG A 276 -14.18 24.98 5.24
C ARG A 276 -12.88 25.74 5.54
N GLN A 277 -11.83 25.01 5.90
CA GLN A 277 -10.51 25.59 6.16
C GLN A 277 -9.85 26.12 4.88
N LEU A 278 -10.03 25.46 3.72
CA LEU A 278 -9.51 25.94 2.43
C LEU A 278 -10.02 27.34 2.09
N PHE A 279 -11.34 27.58 2.22
CA PHE A 279 -11.90 28.90 1.97
C PHE A 279 -11.33 29.98 2.89
N GLN A 280 -10.95 29.62 4.13
CA GLN A 280 -10.28 30.56 5.03
C GLN A 280 -8.83 30.78 4.62
N PHE A 281 -8.12 29.73 4.22
CA PHE A 281 -6.74 29.82 3.71
C PHE A 281 -6.65 30.72 2.48
N GLU A 282 -7.54 30.57 1.49
CA GLU A 282 -7.58 31.45 0.31
C GLU A 282 -7.85 32.90 0.68
N LYS A 283 -8.78 33.16 1.62
CA LYS A 283 -9.05 34.51 2.13
C LYS A 283 -7.83 35.11 2.81
N LEU A 284 -7.06 34.32 3.55
CA LEU A 284 -5.82 34.77 4.21
C LEU A 284 -4.72 35.05 3.18
N ALA A 285 -4.51 34.13 2.23
CA ALA A 285 -3.53 34.29 1.16
C ALA A 285 -3.82 35.53 0.28
N LEU A 286 -5.09 35.79 -0.03
CA LEU A 286 -5.50 36.95 -0.83
C LEU A 286 -5.43 38.27 -0.04
N ARG A 287 -5.78 38.27 1.26
CA ARG A 287 -5.68 39.46 2.13
C ARG A 287 -4.24 39.84 2.49
N GLY A 288 -3.28 38.93 2.38
CA GLY A 288 -1.85 39.21 2.54
C GLY A 288 -1.26 40.09 1.45
N THR A 289 -1.99 40.35 0.37
CA THR A 289 -1.58 41.33 -0.65
C THR A 289 -2.11 42.70 -0.23
N PRO A 290 -1.28 43.64 0.27
CA PRO A 290 -1.74 45.01 0.39
C PRO A 290 -2.24 45.47 -0.99
N PRO A 291 -3.35 46.23 -1.07
CA PRO A 291 -3.80 46.75 -2.35
C PRO A 291 -2.63 47.51 -2.97
N ARG A 292 -2.18 47.08 -4.16
CA ARG A 292 -1.22 47.86 -4.95
C ARG A 292 -1.83 49.26 -5.03
N PRO A 293 -1.15 50.31 -4.53
CA PRO A 293 -1.65 51.66 -4.74
C PRO A 293 -1.76 51.83 -6.26
N GLN A 294 -2.98 51.98 -6.76
CA GLN A 294 -3.20 52.39 -8.14
C GLN A 294 -2.41 53.68 -8.34
N PRO A 295 -1.47 53.75 -9.29
CA PRO A 295 -0.81 55.01 -9.63
C PRO A 295 -1.89 55.90 -10.23
N GLY A 296 -2.47 56.80 -9.43
CA GLY A 296 -3.47 57.74 -9.94
C GLY A 296 -4.37 58.41 -8.92
N LEU A 297 -4.53 57.89 -7.70
CA LEU A 297 -5.48 58.49 -6.74
C LEU A 297 -4.86 58.59 -5.34
N VAL A 298 -3.75 59.32 -5.23
CA VAL A 298 -3.33 59.90 -3.94
C VAL A 298 -3.84 61.34 -3.94
N GLN A 299 -4.98 61.59 -3.30
CA GLN A 299 -5.31 62.96 -2.90
C GLN A 299 -4.18 63.44 -1.99
N ARG A 300 -3.46 64.46 -2.46
CA ARG A 300 -2.41 65.13 -1.72
C ARG A 300 -3.07 65.77 -0.48
N ALA A 301 -2.89 65.17 0.68
CA ALA A 301 -3.23 65.84 1.94
C ALA A 301 -2.37 67.12 2.05
N PRO A 302 -2.92 68.27 2.46
CA PRO A 302 -2.14 69.49 2.60
C PRO A 302 -1.10 69.30 3.71
N ALA A 303 0.15 69.62 3.40
CA ALA A 303 1.26 69.57 4.34
C ALA A 303 1.04 70.60 5.47
N GLY A 304 0.70 70.12 6.66
CA GLY A 304 0.67 70.95 7.87
C GLY A 304 2.09 71.27 8.31
N ILE A 305 2.41 72.57 8.40
CA ILE A 305 3.71 73.06 8.88
C ILE A 305 3.76 72.86 10.41
N GLN A 306 4.69 72.04 10.89
CA GLN A 306 4.99 71.95 12.33
C GLN A 306 5.86 73.13 12.74
N VAL A 307 5.28 74.06 13.50
CA VAL A 307 6.00 75.14 14.16
C VAL A 307 6.37 74.69 15.57
N TYR A 308 7.65 74.46 15.82
CA TYR A 308 8.17 74.30 17.18
C TYR A 308 8.41 75.68 17.79
N ARG A 309 7.55 76.10 18.74
CA ARG A 309 7.91 77.10 19.73
C ARG A 309 8.13 76.41 21.07
N GLY A 310 9.21 76.79 21.75
CA GLY A 310 9.52 76.32 23.09
C GLY A 310 8.41 76.70 24.06
N ASN A 311 7.98 75.71 24.83
CA ASN A 311 6.87 75.69 25.80
C ASN A 311 5.45 75.82 25.22
N ASP A 312 4.68 74.77 25.50
CA ASP A 312 3.23 74.59 25.36
C ASP A 312 2.70 74.14 23.98
N VAL A 313 2.43 72.83 23.89
CA VAL A 313 1.75 72.20 22.75
C VAL A 313 0.25 72.17 23.02
N THR A 314 -0.50 73.06 22.38
CA THR A 314 -1.93 72.86 22.13
C THR A 314 -2.13 72.73 20.61
N ARG A 315 -2.72 71.61 20.16
CA ARG A 315 -3.18 71.46 18.77
C ARG A 315 -4.45 72.31 18.61
N GLN A 316 -4.38 73.36 17.81
CA GLN A 316 -5.59 73.98 17.25
C GLN A 316 -5.84 73.41 15.86
N ASN A 317 -6.97 72.73 15.69
CA ASN A 317 -7.53 72.43 14.38
C ASN A 317 -8.42 73.62 13.94
N PRO A 318 -8.39 74.04 12.67
CA PRO A 318 -9.44 74.88 12.10
C PRO A 318 -10.76 74.12 11.91
#